data_AF-A0A3B9BXA8-F1
#
_entry.id   AF-A0A3B9BXA8-F1
#
_cell.length_a   1.000
_cell.length_b   1.000
_cell.length_c   1.000
_cell.angle_alpha   90.00
_cell.angle_beta   90.00
_cell.angle_gamma   90.00
#
_symmetry.space_group_name_H-M   'P 1'
#
loop_
_entity.id
_entity.type
_entity.pdbx_description
1 polymer ?
#
loop_
_entity_poly.entity_id
_entity_poly.type
_entity_poly.pdbx_seq_one_letter_code
_entity_poly.pdbx_strand_id
1 'polypeptide(L)'
;MRKKKERKKHEKLRNEPEGHCHFCLLPLNTYTITNVAMAWRDFLLTTDDEYRYISLKGNKIVLRSKRLNKEIIPRLTNAHNHRNCLHIYSFLCDLQTQYFGKSMLDFSWDELYKLGTYFPRVVYKQAILAPEIWFFNREEFDFLKNGNKFELFNDWRIKNRIPSKIYLANGDNKLFLDLTSKMCVEILIEHVLKSEKIVLSEFIFDINNPFFRDSNGNGFTNECFIFRKNHKQFQTSVKNNLSINHCVKRKFIIGDNWIYFKLFCGYKSAEKLLLTLISDLVKELKSKQLIDKWFFVRYFENDWHLRVRFHLISNELLGEVIKIVNSYALPYIEKSILNKIQTDTYVREIERYGAERIEIIEEYFHSDSELILSFLHFLNSNCDDSVRWQYAIYVADSICNSFHLTLIEKIRLFQNMSNEFIMEHGGDKGLKIQLDKLARTNKSDILNLLMLENKNGVNGIKEHLEIRKNILVSFAKHLDLSFISANKSEILKLIPSLIHMSLNRLFISRQRTNEMVVYYLLFKNLKTIQARNQHEFNHEH
;
A
#
# COMPACT_ATOMS: atom_id res chain seq x y z
N MET A 1 -14.76 27.73 -30.89
CA MET A 1 -13.55 27.27 -30.16
C MET A 1 -13.71 25.95 -29.38
N ARG A 2 -14.90 25.55 -28.90
CA ARG A 2 -15.12 24.24 -28.24
C ARG A 2 -14.94 23.02 -29.18
N LYS A 3 -15.43 23.06 -30.42
CA LYS A 3 -15.26 21.97 -31.42
C LYS A 3 -13.80 21.71 -31.85
N LYS A 4 -12.88 22.68 -31.72
CA LYS A 4 -11.44 22.51 -31.99
C LYS A 4 -10.68 21.86 -30.82
N LYS A 5 -11.18 21.97 -29.58
CA LYS A 5 -10.61 21.29 -28.40
C LYS A 5 -11.01 19.82 -28.33
N GLU A 6 -12.21 19.45 -28.80
CA GLU A 6 -12.64 18.04 -28.90
C GLU A 6 -11.90 17.29 -30.03
N ARG A 7 -11.68 17.92 -31.19
CA ARG A 7 -10.84 17.33 -32.25
C ARG A 7 -9.41 17.05 -31.80
N LYS A 8 -8.78 17.95 -31.02
CA LYS A 8 -7.44 17.73 -30.44
C LYS A 8 -7.42 16.64 -29.35
N LYS A 9 -8.55 16.40 -28.66
CA LYS A 9 -8.68 15.31 -27.67
C LYS A 9 -8.85 13.95 -28.35
N HIS A 10 -9.55 13.91 -29.50
CA HIS A 10 -9.69 12.72 -30.33
C HIS A 10 -8.43 12.40 -31.17
N GLU A 11 -7.66 13.41 -31.60
CA GLU A 11 -6.35 13.19 -32.27
C GLU A 11 -5.28 12.65 -31.31
N LYS A 12 -5.31 13.03 -30.02
CA LYS A 12 -4.38 12.48 -29.02
C LYS A 12 -4.60 11.00 -28.72
N LEU A 13 -5.81 10.48 -28.96
CA LEU A 13 -6.15 9.06 -28.85
C LEU A 13 -5.83 8.26 -30.14
N ARG A 14 -5.52 8.94 -31.26
CA ARG A 14 -5.15 8.31 -32.54
C ARG A 14 -3.64 8.17 -32.75
N ASN A 15 -2.83 8.81 -31.91
CA ASN A 15 -1.36 8.68 -31.94
C ASN A 15 -0.85 7.62 -30.94
N GLU A 16 -1.68 6.67 -30.52
CA GLU A 16 -1.14 5.38 -30.09
C GLU A 16 -0.64 4.67 -31.35
N PRO A 17 0.57 4.09 -31.36
CA PRO A 17 0.97 3.29 -32.50
C PRO A 17 -0.10 2.20 -32.68
N GLU A 18 -0.79 2.22 -33.82
CA GLU A 18 -1.55 1.08 -34.38
C GLU A 18 -0.59 -0.08 -34.74
N GLY A 19 0.45 -0.28 -33.93
CA GLY A 19 1.42 -1.34 -34.02
C GLY A 19 1.01 -2.45 -33.08
N HIS A 20 0.82 -3.64 -33.64
CA HIS A 20 0.52 -4.91 -32.98
C HIS A 20 1.40 -5.19 -31.74
N CYS A 21 1.11 -4.58 -30.60
CA CYS A 21 1.77 -4.92 -29.35
C CYS A 21 1.25 -6.27 -28.86
N HIS A 22 2.05 -7.32 -29.01
CA HIS A 22 1.70 -8.63 -28.50
C HIS A 22 1.90 -8.65 -26.98
N PHE A 23 0.82 -8.93 -26.25
CA PHE A 23 0.84 -9.15 -24.81
C PHE A 23 0.57 -10.63 -24.55
N CYS A 24 1.52 -11.32 -23.94
CA CYS A 24 1.31 -12.71 -23.54
C CYS A 24 0.91 -12.75 -22.08
N LEU A 25 -0.30 -13.25 -21.81
CA LEU A 25 -0.74 -13.60 -20.47
C LEU A 25 -0.43 -15.08 -20.28
N LEU A 26 0.50 -15.42 -19.39
CA LEU A 26 0.80 -16.81 -19.08
C LEU A 26 -0.19 -17.31 -18.01
N PRO A 27 -1.09 -18.24 -18.36
CA PRO A 27 -1.30 -19.48 -17.63
C PRO A 27 -0.77 -20.65 -18.49
N LEU A 28 -0.76 -21.87 -17.95
CA LEU A 28 -0.30 -23.11 -18.60
C LEU A 28 -0.92 -23.45 -19.99
N ASN A 29 -1.76 -22.59 -20.58
CA ASN A 29 -2.16 -22.59 -21.99
C ASN A 29 -2.04 -21.15 -22.52
N THR A 30 -1.28 -20.95 -23.59
CA THR A 30 -0.95 -19.66 -24.22
C THR A 30 -2.18 -18.89 -24.70
N TYR A 31 -2.40 -17.68 -24.17
CA TYR A 31 -3.28 -16.68 -24.77
C TYR A 31 -2.45 -15.50 -25.25
N THR A 32 -2.50 -15.22 -26.55
CA THR A 32 -1.82 -14.10 -27.19
C THR A 32 -2.82 -12.98 -27.44
N ILE A 33 -2.61 -11.79 -26.88
CA ILE A 33 -3.40 -10.60 -27.21
C ILE A 33 -2.67 -9.91 -28.38
N THR A 34 -3.26 -9.97 -29.58
CA THR A 34 -2.65 -9.54 -30.85
C THR A 34 -2.92 -8.08 -31.22
N ASN A 35 -3.75 -7.35 -30.45
CA ASN A 35 -4.02 -5.94 -30.73
C ASN A 35 -4.48 -5.18 -29.47
N VAL A 36 -3.61 -4.40 -28.83
CA VAL A 36 -3.91 -3.77 -27.53
C VAL A 36 -5.01 -2.71 -27.63
N ALA A 37 -5.24 -2.04 -28.76
CA ALA A 37 -6.31 -1.04 -28.86
C ALA A 37 -7.69 -1.65 -29.18
N MET A 38 -7.75 -2.66 -30.08
CA MET A 38 -9.02 -3.30 -30.48
C MET A 38 -9.40 -4.48 -29.60
N ALA A 39 -8.46 -5.35 -29.22
CA ALA A 39 -8.75 -6.44 -28.30
C ALA A 39 -9.10 -5.89 -26.91
N TRP A 40 -8.63 -4.69 -26.53
CA TRP A 40 -9.10 -4.04 -25.31
C TRP A 40 -10.44 -3.37 -25.45
N ARG A 41 -10.89 -2.99 -26.66
CA ARG A 41 -12.30 -2.63 -26.86
C ARG A 41 -13.18 -3.85 -26.61
N ASP A 42 -12.88 -5.02 -27.17
CA ASP A 42 -13.69 -6.23 -26.92
C ASP A 42 -13.50 -6.82 -25.50
N PHE A 43 -12.34 -6.60 -24.87
CA PHE A 43 -12.01 -7.03 -23.50
C PHE A 43 -12.40 -6.01 -22.42
N LEU A 44 -12.69 -4.75 -22.78
CA LEU A 44 -13.46 -3.79 -21.96
C LEU A 44 -14.97 -3.85 -22.26
N LEU A 45 -15.39 -4.24 -23.47
CA LEU A 45 -16.81 -4.33 -23.87
C LEU A 45 -17.46 -5.65 -23.45
N THR A 46 -16.70 -6.67 -23.06
CA THR A 46 -17.20 -7.61 -22.05
C THR A 46 -17.18 -6.89 -20.71
N THR A 47 -18.18 -6.02 -20.51
CA THR A 47 -18.54 -5.33 -19.26
C THR A 47 -19.03 -6.29 -18.17
N ASP A 48 -18.62 -7.56 -18.23
CA ASP A 48 -18.87 -8.50 -17.16
C ASP A 48 -17.70 -8.43 -16.19
N ASP A 49 -18.02 -8.15 -14.92
CA ASP A 49 -17.21 -8.24 -13.70
C ASP A 49 -16.59 -9.66 -13.46
N GLU A 50 -16.39 -10.44 -14.52
CA GLU A 50 -16.14 -11.88 -14.53
C GLU A 50 -14.68 -12.27 -14.67
N TYR A 51 -13.76 -11.33 -14.91
CA TYR A 51 -12.46 -11.74 -15.43
C TYR A 51 -11.26 -11.62 -14.50
N ARG A 52 -11.15 -10.64 -13.57
CA ARG A 52 -9.89 -10.44 -12.83
C ARG A 52 -10.01 -9.86 -11.42
N TYR A 53 -9.23 -10.41 -10.49
CA TYR A 53 -8.95 -9.81 -9.18
C TYR A 53 -7.50 -9.36 -9.09
N ILE A 54 -7.27 -8.16 -8.55
CA ILE A 54 -5.95 -7.73 -8.06
C ILE A 54 -5.97 -7.91 -6.54
N SER A 55 -4.97 -8.59 -5.99
CA SER A 55 -4.84 -8.80 -4.55
C SER A 55 -3.39 -8.58 -4.12
N LEU A 56 -3.20 -8.09 -2.90
CA LEU A 56 -1.88 -8.06 -2.27
C LEU A 56 -1.73 -9.33 -1.41
N LYS A 57 -0.77 -10.19 -1.73
CA LYS A 57 -0.44 -11.38 -0.92
C LYS A 57 1.00 -11.25 -0.41
N GLY A 58 1.15 -10.99 0.88
CA GLY A 58 2.45 -10.59 1.45
C GLY A 58 2.93 -9.31 0.77
N ASN A 59 4.13 -9.35 0.19
CA ASN A 59 4.73 -8.21 -0.53
C ASN A 59 4.58 -8.33 -2.06
N LYS A 60 3.58 -9.08 -2.56
CA LYS A 60 3.37 -9.28 -4.01
C LYS A 60 1.96 -8.89 -4.44
N ILE A 61 1.90 -8.16 -5.54
CA ILE A 61 0.66 -7.93 -6.28
C ILE A 61 0.38 -9.17 -7.13
N VAL A 62 -0.77 -9.80 -6.90
CA VAL A 62 -1.22 -11.01 -7.58
C VAL A 62 -2.44 -10.69 -8.42
N LEU A 63 -2.31 -10.82 -9.73
CA LEU A 63 -3.41 -10.77 -10.68
C LEU A 63 -3.96 -12.18 -10.85
N ARG A 64 -5.27 -12.38 -10.68
CA ARG A 64 -5.92 -13.70 -10.80
C ARG A 64 -7.09 -13.65 -11.76
N SER A 65 -7.23 -14.67 -12.61
CA SER A 65 -8.45 -14.90 -13.40
C SER A 65 -9.57 -15.39 -12.49
N LYS A 66 -10.72 -14.70 -12.48
CA LYS A 66 -11.89 -15.15 -11.70
C LYS A 66 -12.46 -16.46 -12.26
N ARG A 67 -12.62 -16.57 -13.59
CA ARG A 67 -13.08 -17.80 -14.28
C ARG A 67 -12.17 -19.01 -14.05
N LEU A 68 -10.86 -18.86 -14.20
CA LEU A 68 -9.92 -19.99 -14.12
C LEU A 68 -9.37 -20.22 -12.72
N ASN A 69 -9.58 -19.28 -11.80
CA ASN A 69 -8.95 -19.22 -10.48
C ASN A 69 -7.41 -19.38 -10.54
N LYS A 70 -6.78 -18.92 -11.63
CA LYS A 70 -5.33 -19.01 -11.87
C LYS A 70 -4.67 -17.64 -11.83
N GLU A 71 -3.47 -17.59 -11.27
CA GLU A 71 -2.61 -16.40 -11.34
C GLU A 71 -2.27 -16.07 -12.80
N ILE A 72 -2.26 -14.78 -13.11
CA ILE A 72 -1.94 -14.23 -14.42
C ILE A 72 -0.61 -13.49 -14.28
N ILE A 73 0.40 -13.95 -15.03
CA ILE A 73 1.70 -13.27 -15.11
C ILE A 73 1.74 -12.49 -16.43
N PRO A 74 1.67 -11.15 -16.39
CA PRO A 74 1.77 -10.33 -17.60
C PRO A 74 3.20 -10.34 -18.16
N ARG A 75 3.32 -10.34 -19.49
CA ARG A 75 4.60 -10.24 -20.19
C ARG A 75 4.49 -9.35 -21.42
N LEU A 76 5.37 -8.35 -21.49
CA LEU A 76 5.60 -7.60 -22.72
C LEU A 76 6.67 -8.32 -23.54
N THR A 77 6.32 -8.78 -24.74
CA THR A 77 7.20 -9.62 -25.58
C THR A 77 7.81 -8.86 -26.76
N ASN A 78 7.80 -7.53 -26.71
CA ASN A 78 8.34 -6.65 -27.74
C ASN A 78 9.10 -5.48 -27.08
N ALA A 79 9.80 -4.68 -27.89
CA ALA A 79 10.59 -3.54 -27.43
C ALA A 79 9.77 -2.24 -27.27
N HIS A 80 8.45 -2.33 -27.13
CA HIS A 80 7.59 -1.16 -27.04
C HIS A 80 7.82 -0.39 -25.74
N ASN A 81 8.02 0.92 -25.84
CA ASN A 81 8.12 1.80 -24.69
C ASN A 81 6.74 2.10 -24.08
N HIS A 82 6.38 1.42 -22.99
CA HIS A 82 5.06 1.53 -22.35
C HIS A 82 4.92 2.69 -21.35
N ARG A 83 5.92 3.57 -21.21
CA ARG A 83 5.93 4.63 -20.18
C ARG A 83 4.83 5.69 -20.38
N ASN A 84 4.41 5.92 -21.63
CA ASN A 84 3.43 6.96 -21.99
C ASN A 84 2.07 6.39 -22.43
N CYS A 85 1.77 5.14 -22.07
CA CYS A 85 0.51 4.47 -22.41
C CYS A 85 -0.58 4.68 -21.35
N LEU A 86 -1.75 4.10 -21.58
CA LEU A 86 -2.80 3.98 -20.58
C LEU A 86 -2.26 3.37 -19.27
N HIS A 87 -2.62 3.97 -18.13
CA HIS A 87 -2.10 3.57 -16.82
C HIS A 87 -2.25 2.07 -16.51
N ILE A 88 -3.33 1.44 -16.95
CA ILE A 88 -3.55 0.01 -16.76
C ILE A 88 -2.57 -0.84 -17.59
N TYR A 89 -2.27 -0.43 -18.82
CA TYR A 89 -1.29 -1.11 -19.67
C TYR A 89 0.11 -0.97 -19.09
N SER A 90 0.50 0.26 -18.71
CA SER A 90 1.78 0.52 -18.06
C SER A 90 1.92 -0.27 -16.75
N PHE A 91 0.86 -0.32 -15.93
CA PHE A 91 0.83 -1.12 -14.71
C PHE A 91 1.07 -2.61 -14.96
N LEU A 92 0.44 -3.20 -15.98
CA LEU A 92 0.64 -4.62 -16.32
C LEU A 92 2.05 -4.88 -16.87
N CYS A 93 2.57 -3.98 -17.70
CA CYS A 93 3.96 -4.04 -18.16
C CYS A 93 4.93 -3.96 -16.99
N ASP A 94 4.70 -3.07 -16.03
CA ASP A 94 5.55 -2.90 -14.86
C ASP A 94 5.45 -4.10 -13.92
N LEU A 95 4.26 -4.70 -13.77
CA LEU A 95 4.02 -5.85 -12.91
C LEU A 95 4.90 -7.06 -13.28
N GLN A 96 5.33 -7.20 -14.54
CA GLN A 96 6.25 -8.25 -14.95
C GLN A 96 7.60 -8.17 -14.20
N THR A 97 8.04 -6.97 -13.81
CA THR A 97 9.32 -6.75 -13.13
C THR A 97 9.35 -7.38 -11.73
N GLN A 98 8.18 -7.53 -11.08
CA GLN A 98 8.03 -8.24 -9.81
C GLN A 98 8.44 -9.72 -9.94
N TYR A 99 8.22 -10.32 -11.11
CA TYR A 99 8.44 -11.75 -11.35
C TYR A 99 9.83 -12.04 -11.90
N PHE A 100 10.37 -11.14 -12.71
CA PHE A 100 11.57 -11.40 -13.51
C PHE A 100 12.77 -10.51 -13.17
N GLY A 101 12.62 -9.61 -12.18
CA GLY A 101 13.58 -8.54 -11.91
C GLY A 101 13.65 -7.53 -13.07
N LYS A 102 14.39 -6.43 -12.90
CA LYS A 102 14.77 -5.62 -14.06
C LYS A 102 15.72 -6.47 -14.91
N SER A 103 15.27 -6.91 -16.08
CA SER A 103 16.02 -7.81 -16.97
C SER A 103 17.15 -7.11 -17.73
N MET A 104 17.32 -5.81 -17.54
CA MET A 104 18.36 -5.03 -18.19
C MET A 104 19.49 -4.76 -17.19
N LEU A 105 20.66 -5.30 -17.49
CA LEU A 105 21.91 -4.70 -17.05
C LEU A 105 22.03 -3.40 -17.84
N ASP A 106 21.74 -2.29 -17.18
CA ASP A 106 21.80 -0.96 -17.77
C ASP A 106 22.91 -0.17 -17.06
N PHE A 107 23.73 0.52 -17.84
CA PHE A 107 24.67 1.51 -17.35
C PHE A 107 24.37 2.81 -18.09
N SER A 108 24.07 3.85 -17.33
CA SER A 108 23.93 5.20 -17.87
C SER A 108 24.68 6.18 -16.99
N TRP A 109 25.28 7.18 -17.63
CA TRP A 109 25.86 8.32 -16.93
C TRP A 109 24.77 9.27 -16.38
N ASP A 110 23.53 9.22 -16.89
CA ASP A 110 22.33 9.93 -16.42
C ASP A 110 22.59 11.29 -15.73
N GLU A 111 22.40 11.38 -14.41
CA GLU A 111 22.50 12.63 -13.66
C GLU A 111 23.93 13.19 -13.60
N LEU A 112 24.94 12.34 -13.85
CA LEU A 112 26.35 12.73 -13.88
C LEU A 112 26.68 13.56 -15.13
N TYR A 113 25.82 13.58 -16.16
CA TYR A 113 25.96 14.53 -17.28
C TYR A 113 25.97 16.00 -16.82
N LYS A 114 25.47 16.30 -15.62
CA LYS A 114 25.53 17.65 -15.02
C LYS A 114 26.90 18.02 -14.45
N LEU A 115 27.78 17.04 -14.24
CA LEU A 115 29.04 17.22 -13.49
C LEU A 115 30.26 17.43 -14.37
N GLY A 116 30.14 17.26 -15.69
CA GLY A 116 31.27 17.42 -16.59
C GLY A 116 30.90 17.23 -18.05
N THR A 117 31.89 17.47 -18.90
CA THR A 117 31.75 17.45 -20.36
C THR A 117 32.37 16.22 -21.01
N TYR A 118 33.02 15.36 -20.23
CA TYR A 118 33.72 14.17 -20.70
C TYR A 118 33.45 12.97 -19.79
N PHE A 119 33.12 11.84 -20.40
CA PHE A 119 32.81 10.58 -19.73
C PHE A 119 33.61 9.46 -20.39
N PRO A 120 34.54 8.82 -19.66
CA PRO A 120 35.40 7.80 -20.22
C PRO A 120 34.60 6.55 -20.60
N ARG A 121 35.14 5.76 -21.54
CA ARG A 121 34.62 4.43 -21.86
C ARG A 121 34.57 3.56 -20.61
N VAL A 122 33.44 2.90 -20.37
CA VAL A 122 33.27 1.96 -19.26
C VAL A 122 33.38 0.54 -19.81
N VAL A 123 34.37 -0.20 -19.33
CA VAL A 123 34.68 -1.56 -19.80
C VAL A 123 34.66 -2.54 -18.63
N TYR A 124 34.00 -3.67 -18.82
CA TYR A 124 34.12 -4.83 -17.93
C TYR A 124 34.72 -6.01 -18.69
N LYS A 125 35.95 -6.39 -18.34
CA LYS A 125 36.77 -7.36 -19.09
C LYS A 125 36.90 -6.94 -20.56
N GLN A 126 36.25 -7.64 -21.48
CA GLN A 126 36.27 -7.36 -22.91
C GLN A 126 34.97 -6.70 -23.41
N ALA A 127 34.00 -6.46 -22.52
CA ALA A 127 32.71 -5.87 -22.87
C ALA A 127 32.71 -4.36 -22.58
N ILE A 128 32.44 -3.55 -23.62
CA ILE A 128 32.17 -2.12 -23.46
C ILE A 128 30.74 -1.98 -22.94
N LEU A 129 30.59 -1.51 -21.70
CA LEU A 129 29.29 -1.24 -21.07
C LEU A 129 28.75 0.13 -21.45
N ALA A 130 29.63 1.10 -21.64
CA ALA A 130 29.28 2.43 -22.15
C ALA A 130 30.42 2.97 -23.02
N PRO A 131 30.10 3.56 -24.19
CA PRO A 131 31.11 4.22 -25.00
C PRO A 131 31.66 5.45 -24.28
N GLU A 132 32.82 5.91 -24.71
CA GLU A 132 33.31 7.25 -24.41
C GLU A 132 32.33 8.31 -24.94
N ILE A 133 31.99 9.29 -24.10
CA ILE A 133 30.98 10.33 -24.41
C ILE A 133 31.57 11.70 -24.09
N TRP A 134 31.31 12.65 -24.98
CA TRP A 134 31.49 14.08 -24.73
C TRP A 134 30.13 14.76 -24.72
N PHE A 135 29.84 15.48 -23.64
CA PHE A 135 28.57 16.13 -23.40
C PHE A 135 28.79 17.63 -23.28
N PHE A 136 28.22 18.40 -24.19
CA PHE A 136 28.43 19.84 -24.23
C PHE A 136 27.10 20.59 -24.23
N ASN A 137 27.08 21.72 -23.53
CA ASN A 137 26.03 22.70 -23.71
C ASN A 137 26.34 23.56 -24.94
N ARG A 138 25.30 24.13 -25.54
CA ARG A 138 25.45 25.00 -26.72
C ARG A 138 26.47 26.13 -26.54
N GLU A 139 26.56 26.69 -25.34
CA GLU A 139 27.45 27.81 -25.00
C GLU A 139 28.93 27.49 -25.24
N GLU A 140 29.33 26.22 -25.10
CA GLU A 140 30.71 25.76 -25.38
C GLU A 140 31.12 25.96 -26.84
N PHE A 141 30.17 26.17 -27.75
CA PHE A 141 30.38 26.36 -29.17
C PHE A 141 30.26 27.82 -29.64
N ASP A 142 30.16 28.78 -28.71
CA ASP A 142 30.03 30.20 -29.05
C ASP A 142 31.22 30.75 -29.84
N PHE A 143 32.40 30.13 -29.69
CA PHE A 143 33.60 30.46 -30.48
C PHE A 143 33.41 30.27 -31.99
N LEU A 144 32.43 29.45 -32.42
CA LEU A 144 32.13 29.21 -33.85
C LEU A 144 31.28 30.31 -34.50
N LYS A 145 30.88 31.35 -33.75
CA LYS A 145 30.10 32.48 -34.28
C LYS A 145 30.90 33.37 -35.23
N ASN A 146 32.22 33.50 -35.01
CA ASN A 146 33.09 34.42 -35.76
C ASN A 146 34.34 33.68 -36.28
N GLY A 147 34.73 33.90 -37.55
CA GLY A 147 35.97 33.36 -38.14
C GLY A 147 35.79 32.09 -38.99
N ASN A 148 36.92 31.43 -39.33
CA ASN A 148 36.92 30.20 -40.14
C ASN A 148 36.48 29.00 -39.29
N LYS A 149 35.18 28.68 -39.38
CA LYS A 149 34.51 27.64 -38.59
C LYS A 149 35.21 26.28 -38.62
N PHE A 150 35.80 25.89 -39.75
CA PHE A 150 36.42 24.56 -39.89
C PHE A 150 37.73 24.44 -39.11
N GLU A 151 38.62 25.42 -39.23
CA GLU A 151 39.90 25.44 -38.51
C GLU A 151 39.68 25.59 -37.00
N LEU A 152 38.82 26.53 -36.60
CA LEU A 152 38.45 26.73 -35.20
C LEU A 152 37.86 25.47 -34.57
N PHE A 153 36.98 24.76 -35.31
CA PHE A 153 36.40 23.52 -34.84
C PHE A 153 37.46 22.42 -34.70
N ASN A 154 38.40 22.30 -35.64
CA ASN A 154 39.44 21.29 -35.60
C ASN A 154 40.39 21.49 -34.41
N ASP A 155 40.78 22.74 -34.13
CA ASP A 155 41.60 23.09 -32.96
C ASP A 155 40.86 22.78 -31.65
N TRP A 156 39.58 23.14 -31.56
CA TRP A 156 38.74 22.82 -30.41
C TRP A 156 38.61 21.32 -30.19
N ARG A 157 38.41 20.56 -31.26
CA ARG A 157 38.32 19.10 -31.24
C ARG A 157 39.62 18.46 -30.74
N ILE A 158 40.78 18.92 -31.22
CA ILE A 158 42.09 18.43 -30.75
C ILE A 158 42.27 18.76 -29.26
N LYS A 159 41.93 19.98 -28.82
CA LYS A 159 41.98 20.41 -27.42
C LYS A 159 41.13 19.52 -26.50
N ASN A 160 39.94 19.12 -26.95
CA ASN A 160 39.02 18.27 -26.21
C ASN A 160 39.25 16.76 -26.41
N ARG A 161 40.31 16.38 -27.14
CA ARG A 161 40.70 14.98 -27.42
C ARG A 161 39.59 14.17 -28.08
N ILE A 162 38.84 14.79 -28.99
CA ILE A 162 37.73 14.12 -29.70
C ILE A 162 38.27 13.38 -30.93
N PRO A 163 37.99 12.06 -31.11
CA PRO A 163 38.44 11.26 -32.26
C PRO A 163 37.89 11.75 -33.60
N SER A 164 38.56 11.45 -34.73
CA SER A 164 38.15 11.90 -36.09
C SER A 164 36.79 11.37 -36.49
N LYS A 165 36.48 10.17 -36.04
CA LYS A 165 35.25 9.46 -36.34
C LYS A 165 34.44 9.35 -35.05
N ILE A 166 33.25 9.94 -35.05
CA ILE A 166 32.36 9.98 -33.89
C ILE A 166 30.91 9.79 -34.33
N TYR A 167 30.05 9.51 -33.36
CA TYR A 167 28.62 9.62 -33.50
C TYR A 167 28.11 10.89 -32.82
N LEU A 168 27.30 11.66 -33.52
CA LEU A 168 26.42 12.65 -32.93
C LEU A 168 25.12 11.95 -32.51
N ALA A 169 24.84 11.91 -31.21
CA ALA A 169 23.69 11.20 -30.64
C ALA A 169 22.54 12.16 -30.32
N ASN A 170 21.32 11.78 -30.72
CA ASN A 170 20.08 12.46 -30.38
C ASN A 170 18.99 11.44 -30.05
N GLY A 171 18.79 11.18 -28.75
CA GLY A 171 17.96 10.06 -28.29
C GLY A 171 18.52 8.72 -28.80
N ASP A 172 17.66 7.89 -29.40
CA ASP A 172 18.04 6.60 -29.97
C ASP A 172 18.76 6.72 -31.33
N ASN A 173 18.76 7.90 -31.95
CA ASN A 173 19.37 8.12 -33.25
C ASN A 173 20.85 8.51 -33.11
N LYS A 174 21.71 7.86 -33.91
CA LYS A 174 23.14 8.18 -33.98
C LYS A 174 23.54 8.50 -35.42
N LEU A 175 24.16 9.65 -35.63
CA LEU A 175 24.70 10.07 -36.92
C LEU A 175 26.22 9.93 -36.93
N PHE A 176 26.75 9.07 -37.80
CA PHE A 176 28.19 8.94 -38.01
C PHE A 176 28.76 10.18 -38.70
N LEU A 177 29.87 10.70 -38.18
CA LEU A 177 30.56 11.85 -38.73
C LEU A 177 32.07 11.57 -38.78
N ASP A 178 32.63 11.70 -39.98
CA ASP A 178 34.09 11.75 -40.17
C ASP A 178 34.53 13.22 -40.22
N LEU A 179 35.05 13.71 -39.10
CA LEU A 179 35.43 15.10 -38.89
C LEU A 179 36.68 15.53 -39.68
N THR A 180 37.29 14.63 -40.47
CA THR A 180 38.27 15.04 -41.50
C THR A 180 37.59 15.63 -42.74
N SER A 181 36.28 15.36 -42.93
CA SER A 181 35.48 15.91 -44.01
C SER A 181 34.87 17.25 -43.60
N LYS A 182 35.13 18.28 -44.41
CA LYS A 182 34.53 19.62 -44.23
C LYS A 182 33.00 19.57 -44.18
N MET A 183 32.39 18.75 -45.01
CA MET A 183 30.93 18.58 -45.04
C MET A 183 30.38 18.01 -43.71
N CYS A 184 31.07 17.04 -43.11
CA CYS A 184 30.64 16.46 -41.83
C CYS A 184 30.77 17.47 -40.68
N VAL A 185 31.80 18.31 -40.70
CA VAL A 185 31.96 19.40 -39.74
C VAL A 185 30.85 20.44 -39.90
N GLU A 186 30.49 20.82 -41.13
CA GLU A 186 29.39 21.75 -41.39
C GLU A 186 28.05 21.20 -40.86
N ILE A 187 27.74 19.92 -41.11
CA ILE A 187 26.55 19.25 -40.58
C ILE A 187 26.52 19.29 -39.04
N LEU A 188 27.65 19.01 -38.39
CA LEU A 188 27.75 19.06 -36.94
C LEU A 188 27.49 20.46 -36.40
N ILE A 189 28.12 21.49 -37.00
CA ILE A 189 27.97 22.88 -36.58
C ILE A 189 26.51 23.34 -36.74
N GLU A 190 25.86 23.01 -37.86
CA GLU A 190 24.44 23.33 -38.05
C GLU A 190 23.54 22.70 -36.98
N HIS A 191 23.86 21.48 -36.56
CA HIS A 191 23.12 20.79 -35.51
C HIS A 191 23.35 21.44 -34.13
N VAL A 192 24.61 21.74 -33.79
CA VAL A 192 25.01 22.43 -32.55
C VAL A 192 24.27 23.75 -32.39
N LEU A 193 24.09 24.52 -33.47
CA LEU A 193 23.39 25.82 -33.43
C LEU A 193 21.89 25.70 -33.14
N LYS A 194 21.28 24.52 -33.35
CA LYS A 194 19.83 24.28 -33.20
C LYS A 194 19.46 23.53 -31.91
N SER A 195 20.44 22.93 -31.22
CA SER A 195 20.22 22.05 -30.07
C SER A 195 20.83 22.65 -28.79
N GLU A 196 20.14 22.56 -27.66
CA GLU A 196 20.66 23.05 -26.37
C GLU A 196 21.78 22.17 -25.81
N LYS A 197 21.71 20.86 -26.10
CA LYS A 197 22.62 19.83 -25.61
C LYS A 197 23.17 19.04 -26.78
N ILE A 198 24.47 18.80 -26.75
CA ILE A 198 25.20 18.10 -27.80
C ILE A 198 25.88 16.90 -27.15
N VAL A 199 25.55 15.70 -27.64
CA VAL A 199 26.14 14.45 -27.18
C VAL A 199 26.94 13.84 -28.31
N LEU A 200 28.26 13.82 -28.16
CA LEU A 200 29.15 13.09 -29.05
C LEU A 200 29.54 11.79 -28.37
N SER A 201 29.61 10.70 -29.12
CA SER A 201 30.09 9.41 -28.61
C SER A 201 31.10 8.82 -29.57
N GLU A 202 32.02 8.01 -29.03
CA GLU A 202 33.04 7.36 -29.85
C GLU A 202 32.43 6.43 -30.91
N PHE A 203 33.15 6.33 -32.03
CA PHE A 203 32.89 5.33 -33.04
C PHE A 203 33.71 4.07 -32.74
N ILE A 204 33.03 2.97 -32.43
CA ILE A 204 33.67 1.73 -31.91
C ILE A 204 34.14 0.74 -32.98
N PHE A 205 33.73 0.92 -34.24
CA PHE A 205 34.07 -0.02 -35.31
C PHE A 205 35.42 0.32 -35.94
N ASP A 206 36.19 -0.71 -36.31
CA ASP A 206 37.37 -0.54 -37.14
C ASP A 206 37.00 -0.70 -38.62
N ILE A 207 36.97 0.42 -39.35
CA ILE A 207 36.64 0.45 -40.79
C ILE A 207 37.75 -0.23 -41.62
N ASN A 208 39.00 -0.24 -41.13
CA ASN A 208 40.12 -0.83 -41.85
C ASN A 208 40.16 -2.36 -41.67
N ASN A 209 39.63 -2.84 -40.54
CA ASN A 209 39.53 -4.27 -40.25
C ASN A 209 38.11 -4.68 -39.80
N PRO A 210 37.11 -4.61 -40.71
CA PRO A 210 35.74 -4.99 -40.40
C PRO A 210 35.65 -6.49 -40.08
N PHE A 211 34.93 -6.82 -39.00
CA PHE A 211 34.76 -8.19 -38.54
C PHE A 211 33.83 -9.02 -39.45
N PHE A 212 32.77 -8.40 -39.99
CA PHE A 212 31.86 -9.04 -40.94
C PHE A 212 32.14 -8.56 -42.36
N ARG A 213 32.29 -9.52 -43.29
CA ARG A 213 32.56 -9.26 -44.71
C ARG A 213 31.60 -10.06 -45.61
N ASP A 214 31.29 -9.50 -46.78
CA ASP A 214 30.61 -10.25 -47.84
C ASP A 214 31.59 -11.14 -48.64
N SER A 215 31.04 -11.87 -49.61
CA SER A 215 31.81 -12.71 -50.54
C SER A 215 32.82 -11.94 -51.40
N ASN A 216 32.67 -10.63 -51.54
CA ASN A 216 33.57 -9.76 -52.30
C ASN A 216 34.63 -9.09 -51.40
N GLY A 217 34.61 -9.35 -50.09
CA GLY A 217 35.55 -8.80 -49.11
C GLY A 217 35.16 -7.44 -48.53
N ASN A 218 34.00 -6.89 -48.89
CA ASN A 218 33.50 -5.62 -48.36
C ASN A 218 33.01 -5.79 -46.92
N GLY A 219 33.36 -4.83 -46.05
CA GLY A 219 33.00 -4.86 -44.64
C GLY A 219 31.67 -4.22 -44.29
N PHE A 220 31.05 -4.68 -43.19
CA PHE A 220 29.80 -4.13 -42.66
C PHE A 220 29.90 -3.85 -41.16
N THR A 221 29.19 -2.80 -40.71
CA THR A 221 28.84 -2.67 -39.29
C THR A 221 27.68 -3.60 -38.97
N ASN A 222 27.59 -4.05 -37.72
CA ASN A 222 26.63 -5.06 -37.31
C ASN A 222 26.15 -4.84 -35.88
N GLU A 223 24.97 -5.38 -35.58
CA GLU A 223 24.44 -5.52 -34.23
C GLU A 223 23.96 -6.97 -34.04
N CYS A 224 24.28 -7.58 -32.90
CA CYS A 224 23.92 -8.97 -32.61
C CYS A 224 23.11 -9.06 -31.33
N PHE A 225 21.92 -9.65 -31.42
CA PHE A 225 21.04 -9.90 -30.28
C PHE A 225 21.33 -11.27 -29.66
N ILE A 226 21.79 -11.28 -28.41
CA ILE A 226 22.07 -12.51 -27.65
C ILE A 226 20.95 -12.73 -26.63
N PHE A 227 20.22 -13.85 -26.77
CA PHE A 227 19.16 -14.22 -25.84
C PHE A 227 19.65 -15.25 -24.83
N ARG A 228 19.57 -14.93 -23.53
CA ARG A 228 19.91 -15.86 -22.44
C ARG A 228 18.66 -16.26 -21.66
N LYS A 229 18.39 -17.56 -21.58
CA LYS A 229 17.34 -18.11 -20.71
C LYS A 229 17.86 -18.21 -19.27
N ASN A 230 17.12 -17.65 -18.31
CA ASN A 230 17.40 -17.86 -16.90
C ASN A 230 16.75 -19.19 -16.45
N HIS A 231 17.52 -20.09 -15.85
CA HIS A 231 17.05 -21.41 -15.43
C HIS A 231 16.43 -21.42 -14.02
N LYS A 232 16.38 -20.29 -13.31
CA LYS A 232 15.67 -20.21 -12.02
C LYS A 232 14.19 -20.48 -12.24
N GLN A 233 13.72 -21.64 -11.77
CA GLN A 233 12.34 -22.07 -11.86
C GLN A 233 11.47 -21.17 -10.96
N PHE A 234 10.40 -20.62 -11.53
CA PHE A 234 9.48 -19.79 -10.78
C PHE A 234 8.62 -20.68 -9.87
N GLN A 235 8.80 -20.58 -8.56
CA GLN A 235 7.94 -21.25 -7.59
C GLN A 235 6.67 -20.41 -7.37
N THR A 236 5.55 -20.86 -7.93
CA THR A 236 4.21 -20.32 -7.59
C THR A 236 3.82 -20.82 -6.20
N SER A 237 4.14 -20.05 -5.16
CA SER A 237 3.74 -20.34 -3.79
C SER A 237 2.41 -19.66 -3.46
N VAL A 238 1.28 -20.21 -3.91
CA VAL A 238 -0.03 -19.81 -3.37
C VAL A 238 -0.97 -21.01 -3.29
N LYS A 239 -1.23 -21.49 -2.06
CA LYS A 239 -2.40 -22.34 -1.79
C LYS A 239 -3.67 -21.51 -1.98
N ASN A 240 -4.61 -22.08 -2.73
CA ASN A 240 -5.93 -21.51 -2.97
C ASN A 240 -6.75 -21.55 -1.68
N ASN A 241 -7.17 -20.39 -1.18
CA ASN A 241 -8.35 -20.33 -0.32
C ASN A 241 -9.51 -19.86 -1.19
N LEU A 242 -10.58 -20.66 -1.10
CA LEU A 242 -11.74 -20.69 -1.96
C LEU A 242 -12.49 -19.36 -2.00
N SER A 243 -13.04 -19.06 -3.18
CA SER A 243 -14.03 -18.02 -3.39
C SER A 243 -15.30 -18.36 -2.63
N ILE A 244 -15.66 -17.54 -1.65
CA ILE A 244 -16.93 -17.63 -0.93
C ILE A 244 -17.89 -16.64 -1.59
N ASN A 245 -18.82 -17.15 -2.39
CA ASN A 245 -20.00 -16.41 -2.86
C ASN A 245 -21.03 -16.41 -1.72
N HIS A 246 -20.97 -15.41 -0.85
CA HIS A 246 -22.11 -15.07 0.02
C HIS A 246 -22.69 -13.73 -0.40
N CYS A 247 -23.99 -13.75 -0.71
CA CYS A 247 -24.79 -12.59 -1.11
C CYS A 247 -25.16 -11.73 0.11
N VAL A 248 -24.16 -11.28 0.87
CA VAL A 248 -24.38 -10.31 1.96
C VAL A 248 -24.29 -8.90 1.38
N LYS A 249 -25.26 -8.04 1.71
CA LYS A 249 -25.27 -6.64 1.23
C LYS A 249 -24.00 -5.93 1.67
N ARG A 250 -23.18 -5.50 0.70
CA ARG A 250 -21.85 -4.92 0.96
C ARG A 250 -21.87 -3.42 1.21
N LYS A 251 -22.73 -2.69 0.49
CA LYS A 251 -22.80 -1.23 0.52
C LYS A 251 -24.19 -0.82 1.02
N PHE A 252 -24.21 0.05 2.01
CA PHE A 252 -25.42 0.70 2.51
C PHE A 252 -25.31 2.19 2.20
N ILE A 253 -26.21 2.68 1.37
CA ILE A 253 -26.33 4.11 1.04
C ILE A 253 -27.41 4.74 1.90
N ILE A 254 -27.51 6.06 1.90
CA ILE A 254 -28.61 6.76 2.59
C ILE A 254 -29.96 6.26 2.06
N GLY A 255 -30.88 5.91 2.96
CA GLY A 255 -32.15 5.24 2.61
C GLY A 255 -32.17 3.74 2.92
N ASP A 256 -31.02 3.12 3.20
CA ASP A 256 -30.94 1.75 3.68
C ASP A 256 -31.08 1.65 5.21
N ASN A 257 -31.07 0.42 5.74
CA ASN A 257 -31.11 0.15 7.18
C ASN A 257 -29.86 0.62 7.95
N TRP A 258 -28.77 1.00 7.29
CA TRP A 258 -27.64 1.63 7.98
C TRP A 258 -27.52 3.10 7.56
N ILE A 259 -27.50 4.00 8.54
CA ILE A 259 -27.11 5.39 8.34
C ILE A 259 -25.72 5.64 8.94
N TYR A 260 -24.86 6.26 8.15
CA TYR A 260 -23.46 6.49 8.50
C TYR A 260 -23.12 7.99 8.46
N PHE A 261 -22.68 8.51 9.60
CA PHE A 261 -22.23 9.89 9.76
C PHE A 261 -20.72 9.97 10.04
N LYS A 262 -20.07 10.96 9.41
CA LYS A 262 -18.75 11.48 9.75
C LYS A 262 -18.92 12.79 10.52
N LEU A 263 -18.52 12.83 11.79
CA LEU A 263 -18.58 13.99 12.68
C LEU A 263 -17.18 14.59 12.80
N PHE A 264 -16.89 15.63 12.02
CA PHE A 264 -15.56 16.25 11.95
C PHE A 264 -15.30 17.14 13.15
N CYS A 265 -14.26 16.81 13.91
CA CYS A 265 -13.91 17.48 15.16
C CYS A 265 -12.44 17.23 15.51
N GLY A 266 -11.86 18.08 16.36
CA GLY A 266 -10.51 17.84 16.87
C GLY A 266 -10.41 16.53 17.67
N TYR A 267 -9.26 15.85 17.61
CA TYR A 267 -9.07 14.53 18.26
C TYR A 267 -9.33 14.55 19.77
N LYS A 268 -9.04 15.66 20.47
CA LYS A 268 -9.40 15.86 21.89
C LYS A 268 -10.90 16.06 22.07
N SER A 269 -11.52 16.87 21.22
CA SER A 269 -12.97 17.12 21.24
C SER A 269 -13.79 15.86 20.96
N ALA A 270 -13.24 14.90 20.20
CA ALA A 270 -13.92 13.65 19.89
C ALA A 270 -14.32 12.86 21.15
N GLU A 271 -13.47 12.79 22.19
CA GLU A 271 -13.85 12.13 23.44
C GLU A 271 -14.97 12.88 24.17
N LYS A 272 -14.90 14.22 24.24
CA LYS A 272 -15.98 15.04 24.79
C LYS A 272 -17.30 14.80 24.05
N LEU A 273 -17.29 14.79 22.72
CA LEU A 273 -18.48 14.53 21.91
C LEU A 273 -19.03 13.12 22.11
N LEU A 274 -18.18 12.12 22.35
CA LEU A 274 -18.63 10.77 22.69
C LEU A 274 -19.40 10.79 24.02
N LEU A 275 -18.80 11.40 25.06
CA LEU A 275 -19.36 11.43 26.41
C LEU A 275 -20.63 12.29 26.52
N THR A 276 -20.76 13.33 25.71
CA THR A 276 -21.93 14.23 25.76
C THR A 276 -22.90 13.96 24.61
N LEU A 277 -22.55 14.38 23.38
CA LEU A 277 -23.45 14.32 22.23
C LEU A 277 -23.89 12.88 21.92
N ILE A 278 -22.94 11.95 21.72
CA ILE A 278 -23.24 10.59 21.25
C ILE A 278 -23.94 9.78 22.34
N SER A 279 -23.49 9.90 23.59
CA SER A 279 -24.11 9.24 24.74
C SER A 279 -25.60 9.54 24.84
N ASP A 280 -25.98 10.81 24.78
CA ASP A 280 -27.39 11.20 24.95
C ASP A 280 -28.22 10.92 23.69
N LEU A 281 -27.62 11.14 22.50
CA LEU A 281 -28.23 10.79 21.22
C LEU A 281 -28.59 9.30 21.15
N VAL A 282 -27.66 8.41 21.49
CA VAL A 282 -27.89 6.95 21.45
C VAL A 282 -29.00 6.55 22.43
N LYS A 283 -29.02 7.12 23.63
CA LYS A 283 -30.07 6.84 24.63
C LYS A 283 -31.45 7.21 24.10
N GLU A 284 -31.60 8.38 23.46
CA GLU A 284 -32.89 8.79 22.89
C GLU A 284 -33.29 7.92 21.69
N LEU A 285 -32.35 7.63 20.77
CA LEU A 285 -32.64 6.80 19.61
C LEU A 285 -33.07 5.38 20.01
N LYS A 286 -32.44 4.80 21.06
CA LYS A 286 -32.81 3.50 21.61
C LYS A 286 -34.15 3.54 22.36
N SER A 287 -34.39 4.56 23.19
CA SER A 287 -35.64 4.65 23.97
C SER A 287 -36.87 4.81 23.08
N LYS A 288 -36.72 5.47 21.93
CA LYS A 288 -37.74 5.59 20.88
C LYS A 288 -37.81 4.38 19.93
N GLN A 289 -36.99 3.35 20.14
CA GLN A 289 -36.90 2.17 19.29
C GLN A 289 -36.66 2.52 17.81
N LEU A 290 -35.80 3.51 17.55
CA LEU A 290 -35.45 3.90 16.17
C LEU A 290 -34.27 3.10 15.63
N ILE A 291 -33.41 2.64 16.54
CA ILE A 291 -32.21 1.87 16.25
C ILE A 291 -32.13 0.64 17.15
N ASP A 292 -31.54 -0.43 16.65
CA ASP A 292 -31.23 -1.66 17.41
C ASP A 292 -29.72 -1.81 17.66
N LYS A 293 -28.88 -1.36 16.73
CA LYS A 293 -27.41 -1.43 16.79
C LYS A 293 -26.81 -0.10 16.42
N TRP A 294 -25.65 0.19 17.02
CA TRP A 294 -24.83 1.32 16.64
C TRP A 294 -23.39 1.06 17.01
N PHE A 295 -22.45 1.64 16.27
CA PHE A 295 -21.05 1.63 16.68
C PHE A 295 -20.32 2.86 16.18
N PHE A 296 -19.20 3.17 16.81
CA PHE A 296 -18.33 4.25 16.38
C PHE A 296 -16.89 3.80 16.15
N VAL A 297 -16.14 4.61 15.40
CA VAL A 297 -14.71 4.46 15.11
C VAL A 297 -14.09 5.85 15.08
N ARG A 298 -12.89 6.02 15.63
CA ARG A 298 -12.08 7.24 15.50
C ARG A 298 -11.25 7.17 14.23
N TYR A 299 -11.30 8.19 13.38
CA TYR A 299 -10.68 8.15 12.06
C TYR A 299 -10.00 9.46 11.68
N PHE A 300 -9.01 9.36 10.79
CA PHE A 300 -8.33 10.49 10.18
C PHE A 300 -8.34 10.29 8.65
N GLU A 301 -9.02 11.19 7.94
CA GLU A 301 -9.11 11.20 6.48
C GLU A 301 -9.01 12.66 6.02
N ASN A 302 -7.78 13.14 5.84
CA ASN A 302 -7.41 14.57 5.76
C ASN A 302 -7.67 15.35 7.06
N ASP A 303 -8.80 15.09 7.72
CA ASP A 303 -9.22 15.68 9.00
C ASP A 303 -9.67 14.61 10.01
N TRP A 304 -9.54 14.95 11.29
CA TRP A 304 -10.02 14.11 12.40
C TRP A 304 -11.55 14.11 12.47
N HIS A 305 -12.13 12.91 12.64
CA HIS A 305 -13.57 12.76 12.79
C HIS A 305 -13.95 11.45 13.50
N LEU A 306 -15.17 11.43 14.05
CA LEU A 306 -15.84 10.20 14.48
C LEU A 306 -16.66 9.65 13.32
N ARG A 307 -16.56 8.35 13.08
CA ARG A 307 -17.43 7.61 12.17
C ARG A 307 -18.46 6.89 12.99
N VAL A 308 -19.70 7.36 13.00
CA VAL A 308 -20.80 6.82 13.80
C VAL A 308 -21.83 6.21 12.86
N ARG A 309 -22.21 4.97 13.14
CA ARG A 309 -23.15 4.21 12.31
C ARG A 309 -24.30 3.73 13.18
N PHE A 310 -25.51 3.89 12.67
CA PHE A 310 -26.74 3.43 13.30
C PHE A 310 -27.44 2.47 12.36
N HIS A 311 -27.84 1.32 12.88
CA HIS A 311 -28.74 0.40 12.21
C HIS A 311 -30.17 0.78 12.62
N LEU A 312 -30.98 1.11 11.63
CA LEU A 312 -32.38 1.47 11.77
C LEU A 312 -33.23 0.20 11.82
N ILE A 313 -34.19 0.16 12.74
CA ILE A 313 -35.17 -0.94 12.79
C ILE A 313 -35.97 -0.99 11.49
N SER A 314 -36.31 0.18 10.93
CA SER A 314 -36.92 0.35 9.62
C SER A 314 -36.34 1.58 8.93
N ASN A 315 -36.12 1.53 7.62
CA ASN A 315 -35.64 2.67 6.85
C ASN A 315 -36.67 3.81 6.74
N GLU A 316 -37.95 3.55 7.03
CA GLU A 316 -39.00 4.57 7.13
C GLU A 316 -38.72 5.58 8.26
N LEU A 317 -37.96 5.17 9.29
CA LEU A 317 -37.60 5.99 10.45
C LEU A 317 -36.44 6.97 10.17
N LEU A 318 -35.85 6.91 8.98
CA LEU A 318 -34.69 7.71 8.59
C LEU A 318 -34.88 9.20 8.85
N GLY A 319 -36.05 9.74 8.48
CA GLY A 319 -36.35 11.16 8.63
C GLY A 319 -36.38 11.61 10.10
N GLU A 320 -36.88 10.77 11.00
CA GLU A 320 -36.90 11.04 12.44
C GLU A 320 -35.49 11.00 13.02
N VAL A 321 -34.70 9.98 12.68
CA VAL A 321 -33.31 9.86 13.14
C VAL A 321 -32.47 11.05 12.72
N ILE A 322 -32.58 11.53 11.47
CA ILE A 322 -31.86 12.71 11.00
C ILE A 322 -32.26 13.96 11.80
N LYS A 323 -33.55 14.15 12.10
CA LYS A 323 -34.02 15.30 12.91
C LYS A 323 -33.43 15.27 14.33
N ILE A 324 -33.41 14.11 14.97
CA ILE A 324 -32.83 13.94 16.31
C ILE A 324 -31.31 14.16 16.24
N VAL A 325 -30.60 13.58 15.28
CA VAL A 325 -29.16 13.83 15.11
C VAL A 325 -28.88 15.32 14.93
N ASN A 326 -29.70 16.03 14.15
CA ASN A 326 -29.56 17.47 13.96
C ASN A 326 -29.76 18.25 15.27
N SER A 327 -30.79 17.95 16.06
CA SER A 327 -31.06 18.66 17.32
C SER A 327 -29.93 18.50 18.34
N TYR A 328 -29.34 17.30 18.45
CA TYR A 328 -28.19 17.06 19.33
C TYR A 328 -26.89 17.69 18.81
N ALA A 329 -26.70 17.74 17.48
CA ALA A 329 -25.47 18.23 16.89
C ALA A 329 -25.40 19.76 16.81
N LEU A 330 -26.53 20.43 16.55
CA LEU A 330 -26.59 21.87 16.29
C LEU A 330 -25.89 22.70 17.39
N PRO A 331 -26.10 22.46 18.70
CA PRO A 331 -25.41 23.21 19.76
C PRO A 331 -23.88 23.07 19.73
N TYR A 332 -23.34 21.97 19.21
CA TYR A 332 -21.90 21.74 19.11
C TYR A 332 -21.31 22.33 17.84
N ILE A 333 -22.11 22.46 16.78
CA ILE A 333 -21.75 23.21 15.57
C ILE A 333 -21.68 24.70 15.87
N GLU A 334 -22.68 25.26 16.53
CA GLU A 334 -22.71 26.68 16.93
C GLU A 334 -21.52 27.06 17.83
N LYS A 335 -21.08 26.13 18.69
CA LYS A 335 -19.91 26.31 19.56
C LYS A 335 -18.57 25.98 18.89
N SER A 336 -18.55 25.65 17.59
CA SER A 336 -17.35 25.22 16.84
C SER A 336 -16.60 24.03 17.44
N ILE A 337 -17.26 23.19 18.25
CA ILE A 337 -16.69 21.93 18.77
C ILE A 337 -16.77 20.85 17.68
N LEU A 338 -17.86 20.88 16.92
CA LEU A 338 -18.12 20.04 15.77
C LEU A 338 -18.08 20.94 14.52
N ASN A 339 -17.16 20.68 13.59
CA ASN A 339 -16.95 21.54 12.43
C ASN A 339 -18.02 21.29 11.36
N LYS A 340 -18.32 20.02 11.08
CA LYS A 340 -19.34 19.60 10.12
C LYS A 340 -19.78 18.15 10.37
N ILE A 341 -20.97 17.82 9.88
CA ILE A 341 -21.46 16.45 9.76
C ILE A 341 -21.61 16.12 8.29
N GLN A 342 -21.19 14.93 7.89
CA GLN A 342 -21.36 14.41 6.54
C GLN A 342 -21.95 13.00 6.59
N THR A 343 -22.93 12.71 5.72
CA THR A 343 -23.39 11.34 5.45
C THR A 343 -22.51 10.69 4.39
N ASP A 344 -22.30 9.38 4.48
CA ASP A 344 -21.49 8.63 3.53
C ASP A 344 -21.99 7.18 3.38
N THR A 345 -21.44 6.44 2.41
CA THR A 345 -21.76 5.04 2.17
C THR A 345 -21.06 4.15 3.20
N TYR A 346 -21.81 3.32 3.92
CA TYR A 346 -21.20 2.28 4.74
C TYR A 346 -20.85 1.06 3.87
N VAL A 347 -19.54 0.79 3.74
CA VAL A 347 -19.02 -0.38 3.03
C VAL A 347 -18.53 -1.41 4.05
N ARG A 348 -19.16 -2.58 4.11
CA ARG A 348 -18.73 -3.70 4.96
C ARG A 348 -17.34 -4.21 4.56
N GLU A 349 -16.45 -4.41 5.53
CA GLU A 349 -15.10 -4.97 5.37
C GLU A 349 -15.14 -6.51 5.32
N ILE A 350 -15.88 -7.06 4.36
CA ILE A 350 -16.16 -8.49 4.23
C ILE A 350 -14.87 -9.32 4.11
N GLU A 351 -13.85 -8.80 3.41
CA GLU A 351 -12.56 -9.46 3.25
C GLU A 351 -11.78 -9.58 4.57
N ARG A 352 -12.06 -8.69 5.54
CA ARG A 352 -11.37 -8.64 6.83
C ARG A 352 -12.04 -9.52 7.87
N TYR A 353 -13.37 -9.53 7.89
CA TYR A 353 -14.15 -10.18 8.94
C TYR A 353 -14.83 -11.48 8.49
N GLY A 354 -14.93 -11.72 7.18
CA GLY A 354 -15.69 -12.81 6.56
C GLY A 354 -17.13 -12.40 6.26
N ALA A 355 -17.65 -12.83 5.12
CA ALA A 355 -19.01 -12.49 4.68
C ALA A 355 -20.06 -13.12 5.60
N GLU A 356 -19.82 -14.37 5.95
CA GLU A 356 -20.65 -15.24 6.79
C GLU A 356 -20.73 -14.79 8.25
N ARG A 357 -19.80 -13.95 8.72
CA ARG A 357 -19.73 -13.47 10.12
C ARG A 357 -20.00 -11.99 10.27
N ILE A 358 -20.15 -11.23 9.19
CA ILE A 358 -20.10 -9.77 9.27
C ILE A 358 -21.19 -9.16 10.14
N GLU A 359 -22.37 -9.78 10.20
CA GLU A 359 -23.48 -9.33 11.04
C GLU A 359 -23.20 -9.57 12.53
N ILE A 360 -22.67 -10.75 12.87
CA ILE A 360 -22.19 -11.07 14.23
C ILE A 360 -21.06 -10.11 14.66
N ILE A 361 -20.22 -9.71 13.72
CA ILE A 361 -19.15 -8.73 13.96
C ILE A 361 -19.73 -7.33 14.20
N GLU A 362 -20.79 -6.94 13.51
CA GLU A 362 -21.50 -5.68 13.76
C GLU A 362 -22.19 -5.68 15.13
N GLU A 363 -22.74 -6.83 15.56
CA GLU A 363 -23.25 -7.01 16.93
C GLU A 363 -22.14 -6.87 17.98
N TYR A 364 -20.98 -7.48 17.75
CA TYR A 364 -19.82 -7.28 18.62
C TYR A 364 -19.39 -5.82 18.64
N PHE A 365 -19.29 -5.14 17.49
CA PHE A 365 -18.95 -3.72 17.44
C PHE A 365 -19.95 -2.84 18.14
N HIS A 366 -21.22 -3.23 18.14
CA HIS A 366 -22.24 -2.58 18.91
C HIS A 366 -21.95 -2.70 20.41
N SER A 367 -21.90 -3.92 20.94
CA SER A 367 -21.65 -4.14 22.38
C SER A 367 -20.30 -3.58 22.85
N ASP A 368 -19.26 -3.68 22.02
CA ASP A 368 -17.93 -3.11 22.30
C ASP A 368 -17.96 -1.58 22.34
N SER A 369 -18.75 -0.93 21.47
CA SER A 369 -18.93 0.53 21.49
C SER A 369 -19.66 1.00 22.74
N GLU A 370 -20.70 0.28 23.18
CA GLU A 370 -21.43 0.61 24.40
C GLU A 370 -20.56 0.47 25.64
N LEU A 371 -19.84 -0.64 25.75
CA LEU A 371 -18.97 -0.90 26.88
C LEU A 371 -17.77 0.05 26.93
N ILE A 372 -17.20 0.40 25.78
CA ILE A 372 -16.13 1.40 25.76
C ILE A 372 -16.69 2.77 26.12
N LEU A 373 -17.87 3.15 25.63
CA LEU A 373 -18.47 4.43 26.00
C LEU A 373 -18.75 4.52 27.51
N SER A 374 -19.27 3.46 28.13
CA SER A 374 -19.46 3.40 29.59
C SER A 374 -18.12 3.50 30.34
N PHE A 375 -17.08 2.82 29.83
CA PHE A 375 -15.75 2.87 30.42
C PHE A 375 -15.12 4.26 30.31
N LEU A 376 -15.33 4.98 29.20
CA LEU A 376 -14.86 6.35 29.05
C LEU A 376 -15.54 7.30 30.04
N HIS A 377 -16.84 7.10 30.33
CA HIS A 377 -17.54 7.82 31.41
C HIS A 377 -16.89 7.54 32.76
N PHE A 378 -16.61 6.27 33.06
CA PHE A 378 -15.92 5.86 34.29
C PHE A 378 -14.54 6.52 34.43
N LEU A 379 -13.74 6.54 33.36
CA LEU A 379 -12.42 7.18 33.34
C LEU A 379 -12.49 8.68 33.63
N ASN A 380 -13.41 9.39 32.97
CA ASN A 380 -13.55 10.84 33.10
C ASN A 380 -13.92 11.28 34.53
N SER A 381 -14.58 10.41 35.30
CA SER A 381 -15.03 10.72 36.65
C SER A 381 -14.08 10.29 37.77
N ASN A 382 -13.16 9.34 37.53
CA ASN A 382 -12.56 8.59 38.65
C ASN A 382 -11.07 8.22 38.53
N CYS A 383 -10.37 8.44 37.41
CA CYS A 383 -9.08 7.77 37.19
C CYS A 383 -8.01 8.59 36.46
N ASP A 384 -6.75 8.18 36.66
CA ASP A 384 -5.62 8.62 35.85
C ASP A 384 -5.59 7.94 34.46
N ASP A 385 -4.72 8.43 33.58
CA ASP A 385 -4.54 7.85 32.25
C ASP A 385 -3.92 6.42 32.27
N SER A 386 -3.32 5.98 33.39
CA SER A 386 -2.73 4.64 33.51
C SER A 386 -3.79 3.55 33.50
N VAL A 387 -4.98 3.83 34.04
CA VAL A 387 -6.12 2.91 34.02
C VAL A 387 -6.58 2.59 32.58
N ARG A 388 -6.55 3.57 31.68
CA ARG A 388 -6.90 3.36 30.26
C ARG A 388 -5.97 2.32 29.62
N TRP A 389 -4.68 2.38 29.92
CA TRP A 389 -3.68 1.43 29.41
C TRP A 389 -3.81 0.04 30.00
N GLN A 390 -4.06 -0.07 31.30
CA GLN A 390 -4.34 -1.34 31.96
C GLN A 390 -5.57 -2.01 31.35
N TYR A 391 -6.64 -1.24 31.13
CA TYR A 391 -7.83 -1.74 30.46
C TYR A 391 -7.55 -2.17 29.02
N ALA A 392 -6.75 -1.42 28.27
CA ALA A 392 -6.35 -1.77 26.90
C ALA A 392 -5.63 -3.14 26.82
N ILE A 393 -4.73 -3.40 27.77
CA ILE A 393 -4.03 -4.69 27.93
C ILE A 393 -5.04 -5.81 28.20
N TYR A 394 -5.98 -5.60 29.13
CA TYR A 394 -7.04 -6.57 29.40
C TYR A 394 -7.92 -6.83 28.16
N VAL A 395 -8.31 -5.80 27.43
CA VAL A 395 -9.12 -5.92 26.21
C VAL A 395 -8.41 -6.82 25.20
N ALA A 396 -7.11 -6.62 24.97
CA ALA A 396 -6.35 -7.45 24.05
C ALA A 396 -6.25 -8.92 24.50
N ASP A 397 -6.01 -9.17 25.80
CA ASP A 397 -5.89 -10.53 26.33
C ASP A 397 -7.25 -11.26 26.40
N SER A 398 -8.31 -10.56 26.81
CA SER A 398 -9.66 -11.11 26.92
C SER A 398 -10.22 -11.56 25.57
N ILE A 399 -9.96 -10.82 24.48
CA ILE A 399 -10.30 -11.27 23.12
C ILE A 399 -9.54 -12.57 22.80
N CYS A 400 -8.25 -12.67 23.13
CA CYS A 400 -7.52 -13.93 22.91
C CYS A 400 -8.10 -15.10 23.72
N ASN A 401 -8.51 -14.84 24.97
CA ASN A 401 -9.13 -15.84 25.85
C ASN A 401 -10.47 -16.35 25.31
N SER A 402 -11.29 -15.48 24.71
CA SER A 402 -12.60 -15.86 24.16
C SER A 402 -12.49 -16.82 22.98
N PHE A 403 -11.34 -16.86 22.32
CA PHE A 403 -11.01 -17.80 21.25
C PHE A 403 -10.15 -18.98 21.72
N HIS A 404 -9.97 -19.15 23.03
CA HIS A 404 -9.22 -20.24 23.64
C HIS A 404 -7.77 -20.36 23.13
N LEU A 405 -7.12 -19.23 22.84
CA LEU A 405 -5.70 -19.24 22.46
C LEU A 405 -4.85 -19.71 23.64
N THR A 406 -3.97 -20.67 23.36
CA THR A 406 -2.98 -21.13 24.33
C THR A 406 -1.97 -20.01 24.63
N LEU A 407 -1.29 -20.09 25.79
CA LEU A 407 -0.25 -19.13 26.15
C LEU A 407 0.83 -18.97 25.05
N ILE A 408 1.24 -20.08 24.43
CA ILE A 408 2.23 -20.09 23.34
C ILE A 408 1.70 -19.35 22.11
N GLU A 409 0.43 -19.53 21.77
CA GLU A 409 -0.20 -18.85 20.63
C GLU A 409 -0.32 -17.35 20.86
N LYS A 410 -0.73 -16.93 22.06
CA LYS A 410 -0.73 -15.51 22.44
C LYS A 410 0.67 -14.91 22.32
N ILE A 411 1.70 -15.58 22.88
CA ILE A 411 3.08 -15.08 22.80
C ILE A 411 3.51 -14.89 21.35
N ARG A 412 3.27 -15.88 20.47
CA ARG A 412 3.59 -15.77 19.04
C ARG A 412 2.83 -14.64 18.36
N LEU A 413 1.53 -14.50 18.64
CA LEU A 413 0.68 -13.48 18.07
C LEU A 413 1.19 -12.07 18.42
N PHE A 414 1.36 -11.77 19.70
CA PHE A 414 1.79 -10.44 20.14
C PHE A 414 3.26 -10.16 19.83
N GLN A 415 4.11 -11.18 19.75
CA GLN A 415 5.47 -11.02 19.23
C GLN A 415 5.46 -10.57 17.77
N ASN A 416 4.66 -11.23 16.92
CA ASN A 416 4.58 -10.87 15.50
C ASN A 416 4.01 -9.47 15.31
N MET A 417 2.87 -9.17 15.94
CA MET A 417 2.24 -7.85 15.87
C MET A 417 3.21 -6.77 16.38
N SER A 418 3.89 -7.01 17.51
CA SER A 418 4.87 -6.05 18.03
C SER A 418 6.05 -5.82 17.08
N ASN A 419 6.60 -6.88 16.47
CA ASN A 419 7.74 -6.77 15.56
C ASN A 419 7.38 -6.00 14.28
N GLU A 420 6.18 -6.20 13.72
CA GLU A 420 5.69 -5.47 12.55
C GLU A 420 5.65 -3.96 12.82
N PHE A 421 5.11 -3.55 13.97
CA PHE A 421 5.07 -2.14 14.36
C PHE A 421 6.44 -1.55 14.65
N ILE A 422 7.35 -2.30 15.31
CA ILE A 422 8.72 -1.83 15.55
C ILE A 422 9.46 -1.60 14.23
N MET A 423 9.27 -2.48 13.24
CA MET A 423 9.87 -2.31 11.91
C MET A 423 9.32 -1.07 11.19
N GLU A 424 8.01 -0.81 11.28
CA GLU A 424 7.40 0.40 10.72
C GLU A 424 7.98 1.69 11.32
N HIS A 425 8.31 1.68 12.61
CA HIS A 425 8.89 2.82 13.32
C HIS A 425 10.42 2.92 13.18
N GLY A 426 11.01 2.27 12.16
CA GLY A 426 12.42 2.37 11.83
C GLY A 426 13.35 1.37 12.56
N GLY A 427 12.81 0.43 13.34
CA GLY A 427 13.58 -0.65 13.95
C GLY A 427 14.64 -0.20 14.96
N ASP A 428 14.50 1.00 15.53
CA ASP A 428 15.52 1.60 16.39
C ASP A 428 15.73 0.79 17.68
N LYS A 429 17.01 0.49 17.98
CA LYS A 429 17.42 -0.12 19.25
C LYS A 429 17.00 0.75 20.43
N GLY A 430 17.01 2.08 20.30
CA GLY A 430 16.56 3.02 21.32
C GLY A 430 15.10 2.82 21.73
N LEU A 431 14.20 2.68 20.75
CA LEU A 431 12.78 2.41 20.98
C LEU A 431 12.56 1.12 21.79
N LYS A 432 13.28 0.04 21.44
CA LYS A 432 13.17 -1.24 22.16
C LYS A 432 13.61 -1.12 23.62
N ILE A 433 14.65 -0.34 23.90
CA ILE A 433 15.11 -0.05 25.27
C ILE A 433 14.04 0.69 26.06
N GLN A 434 13.37 1.68 25.46
CA GLN A 434 12.27 2.41 26.11
C GLN A 434 11.08 1.49 26.42
N LEU A 435 10.71 0.63 25.48
CA LEU A 435 9.63 -0.35 25.67
C LEU A 435 9.98 -1.39 26.74
N ASP A 436 11.23 -1.86 26.79
CA ASP A 436 11.70 -2.76 27.85
C ASP A 436 11.68 -2.09 29.23
N LYS A 437 12.04 -0.81 29.31
CA LYS A 437 11.92 -0.04 30.56
C LYS A 437 10.46 0.05 31.00
N LEU A 438 9.55 0.42 30.09
CA LEU A 438 8.12 0.51 30.36
C LEU A 438 7.53 -0.84 30.82
N ALA A 439 7.94 -1.94 30.19
CA ALA A 439 7.51 -3.29 30.55
C ALA A 439 7.97 -3.70 31.94
N ARG A 440 9.19 -3.32 32.34
CA ARG A 440 9.70 -3.60 33.69
C ARG A 440 8.98 -2.77 34.75
N THR A 441 8.77 -1.47 34.49
CA THR A 441 8.10 -0.57 35.43
C THR A 441 6.66 -1.01 35.75
N ASN A 442 5.91 -1.47 34.75
CA ASN A 442 4.49 -1.84 34.91
C ASN A 442 4.28 -3.36 35.12
N LYS A 443 5.34 -4.12 35.37
CA LYS A 443 5.30 -5.59 35.39
C LYS A 443 4.33 -6.15 36.43
N SER A 444 4.39 -5.65 37.68
CA SER A 444 3.52 -6.12 38.77
C SER A 444 2.05 -5.90 38.45
N ASP A 445 1.71 -4.71 37.98
CA ASP A 445 0.32 -4.28 37.79
C ASP A 445 -0.32 -5.06 36.64
N ILE A 446 0.45 -5.25 35.55
CA ILE A 446 -0.01 -6.04 34.41
C ILE A 446 -0.18 -7.50 34.78
N LEU A 447 0.76 -8.09 35.53
CA LEU A 447 0.64 -9.50 35.95
C LEU A 447 -0.57 -9.71 36.87
N ASN A 448 -0.80 -8.82 37.83
CA ASN A 448 -1.97 -8.88 38.72
C ASN A 448 -3.28 -8.78 37.94
N LEU A 449 -3.31 -7.93 36.91
CA LEU A 449 -4.45 -7.77 36.00
C LEU A 449 -4.69 -9.01 35.14
N LEU A 450 -3.63 -9.64 34.59
CA LEU A 450 -3.73 -10.82 33.75
C LEU A 450 -4.07 -12.10 34.53
N MET A 451 -3.56 -12.23 35.76
CA MET A 451 -3.79 -13.39 36.62
C MET A 451 -5.09 -13.29 37.43
N LEU A 452 -5.86 -12.20 37.28
CA LEU A 452 -7.10 -11.92 38.01
C LEU A 452 -6.96 -11.95 39.56
N GLU A 453 -5.75 -11.87 40.10
CA GLU A 453 -5.49 -11.76 41.55
C GLU A 453 -5.77 -10.35 42.10
N ASN A 454 -6.74 -9.65 41.51
CA ASN A 454 -6.96 -8.25 41.79
C ASN A 454 -7.80 -8.09 43.06
N LYS A 455 -7.22 -8.38 44.24
CA LYS A 455 -7.87 -8.07 45.53
C LYS A 455 -8.02 -6.56 45.76
N ASN A 456 -7.21 -5.71 45.10
CA ASN A 456 -7.11 -4.27 45.40
C ASN A 456 -7.43 -3.32 44.22
N GLY A 457 -7.88 -3.82 43.07
CA GLY A 457 -8.22 -2.97 41.92
C GLY A 457 -9.44 -2.08 42.18
N VAL A 458 -9.40 -0.83 41.69
CA VAL A 458 -10.52 0.13 41.71
C VAL A 458 -11.81 -0.57 41.30
N ASN A 459 -12.80 -0.62 42.21
CA ASN A 459 -14.00 -1.46 42.08
C ASN A 459 -14.71 -1.31 40.72
N GLY A 460 -14.66 -0.13 40.09
CA GLY A 460 -15.29 0.11 38.78
C GLY A 460 -14.60 -0.53 37.56
N ILE A 461 -13.30 -0.85 37.62
CA ILE A 461 -12.64 -1.56 36.50
C ILE A 461 -13.17 -2.99 36.42
N LYS A 462 -13.27 -3.69 37.56
CA LYS A 462 -13.67 -5.11 37.62
C LYS A 462 -15.03 -5.37 36.98
N GLU A 463 -16.01 -4.50 37.22
CA GLU A 463 -17.33 -4.57 36.60
C GLU A 463 -17.23 -4.52 35.06
N HIS A 464 -16.45 -3.57 34.53
CA HIS A 464 -16.23 -3.45 33.08
C HIS A 464 -15.44 -4.64 32.50
N LEU A 465 -14.57 -5.30 33.28
CA LEU A 465 -13.90 -6.54 32.86
C LEU A 465 -14.91 -7.69 32.74
N GLU A 466 -15.80 -7.84 33.73
CA GLU A 466 -16.78 -8.93 33.74
C GLU A 466 -17.85 -8.76 32.65
N ILE A 467 -18.33 -7.53 32.42
CA ILE A 467 -19.24 -7.24 31.30
C ILE A 467 -18.56 -7.59 29.96
N ARG A 468 -17.28 -7.22 29.77
CA ARG A 468 -16.53 -7.58 28.55
C ARG A 468 -16.45 -9.10 28.37
N LYS A 469 -16.10 -9.81 29.44
CA LYS A 469 -16.02 -11.28 29.41
C LYS A 469 -17.36 -11.88 28.98
N ASN A 470 -18.49 -11.40 29.51
CA ASN A 470 -19.81 -11.88 29.13
C ASN A 470 -20.15 -11.59 27.66
N ILE A 471 -19.86 -10.38 27.17
CA ILE A 471 -20.02 -10.02 25.75
C ILE A 471 -19.20 -10.96 24.86
N LEU A 472 -17.94 -11.19 25.21
CA LEU A 472 -17.05 -12.04 24.43
C LEU A 472 -17.45 -13.52 24.45
N VAL A 473 -17.95 -14.03 25.58
CA VAL A 473 -18.51 -15.40 25.67
C VAL A 473 -19.74 -15.53 24.78
N SER A 474 -20.64 -14.55 24.78
CA SER A 474 -21.80 -14.53 23.89
C SER A 474 -21.37 -14.49 22.43
N PHE A 475 -20.46 -13.58 22.09
CA PHE A 475 -19.91 -13.42 20.74
C PHE A 475 -19.23 -14.69 20.23
N ALA A 476 -18.39 -15.34 21.04
CA ALA A 476 -17.72 -16.59 20.67
C ALA A 476 -18.71 -17.74 20.45
N LYS A 477 -19.82 -17.80 21.22
CA LYS A 477 -20.90 -18.76 21.01
C LYS A 477 -21.62 -18.53 19.67
N HIS A 478 -21.95 -17.28 19.36
CA HIS A 478 -22.62 -16.93 18.09
C HIS A 478 -21.75 -17.19 16.86
N LEU A 479 -20.43 -17.07 16.99
CA LEU A 479 -19.48 -17.37 15.92
C LEU A 479 -19.32 -18.87 15.61
N ASP A 480 -19.95 -19.75 16.40
CA ASP A 480 -19.84 -21.23 16.41
C ASP A 480 -18.44 -21.76 16.81
N LEU A 481 -18.38 -22.42 17.98
CA LEU A 481 -17.14 -23.02 18.50
C LEU A 481 -16.62 -24.17 17.63
N SER A 482 -17.51 -24.90 16.94
CA SER A 482 -17.10 -25.95 16.01
C SER A 482 -16.38 -25.35 14.80
N PHE A 483 -16.85 -24.20 14.31
CA PHE A 483 -16.18 -23.40 13.28
C PHE A 483 -14.81 -22.89 13.75
N ILE A 484 -14.70 -22.37 14.98
CA ILE A 484 -13.43 -21.87 15.56
C ILE A 484 -12.36 -22.98 15.58
N SER A 485 -12.75 -24.21 15.95
CA SER A 485 -11.83 -25.34 15.99
C SER A 485 -11.39 -25.81 14.59
N ALA A 486 -12.32 -25.84 13.62
CA ALA A 486 -12.04 -26.26 12.23
C ALA A 486 -11.23 -25.21 11.44
N ASN A 487 -11.37 -23.92 11.77
CA ASN A 487 -10.80 -22.81 11.00
C ASN A 487 -9.85 -21.92 11.82
N LYS A 488 -9.01 -22.56 12.66
CA LYS A 488 -8.07 -21.86 13.55
C LYS A 488 -7.20 -20.81 12.85
N SER A 489 -6.80 -21.06 11.59
CA SER A 489 -6.01 -20.08 10.82
C SER A 489 -6.78 -18.81 10.44
N GLU A 490 -8.09 -18.87 10.22
CA GLU A 490 -8.91 -17.69 9.92
C GLU A 490 -9.19 -16.91 11.20
N ILE A 491 -9.43 -17.60 12.33
CA ILE A 491 -9.57 -16.97 13.65
C ILE A 491 -8.31 -16.20 14.06
N LEU A 492 -7.12 -16.76 13.82
CA LEU A 492 -5.86 -16.07 14.09
C LEU A 492 -5.67 -14.79 13.24
N LYS A 493 -6.35 -14.65 12.10
CA LYS A 493 -6.38 -13.40 11.31
C LYS A 493 -7.44 -12.41 11.81
N LEU A 494 -8.54 -12.93 12.35
CA LEU A 494 -9.65 -12.14 12.90
C LEU A 494 -9.25 -11.42 14.20
N ILE A 495 -8.54 -12.10 15.10
CA ILE A 495 -8.19 -11.58 16.44
C ILE A 495 -7.48 -10.22 16.38
N PRO A 496 -6.40 -10.02 15.59
CA PRO A 496 -5.78 -8.70 15.45
C PRO A 496 -6.76 -7.61 15.03
N SER A 497 -7.71 -7.93 14.15
CA SER A 497 -8.72 -6.97 13.68
C SER A 497 -9.71 -6.60 14.77
N LEU A 498 -10.11 -7.54 15.63
CA LEU A 498 -10.99 -7.26 16.78
C LEU A 498 -10.28 -6.40 17.82
N ILE A 499 -9.04 -6.76 18.18
CA ILE A 499 -8.22 -6.00 19.13
C ILE A 499 -8.01 -4.58 18.62
N HIS A 500 -7.62 -4.41 17.35
CA HIS A 500 -7.44 -3.11 16.72
C HIS A 500 -8.69 -2.22 16.84
N MET A 501 -9.87 -2.77 16.54
CA MET A 501 -11.10 -1.98 16.59
C MET A 501 -11.51 -1.59 18.01
N SER A 502 -11.33 -2.47 19.00
CA SER A 502 -11.58 -2.13 20.40
C SER A 502 -10.59 -1.09 20.91
N LEU A 503 -9.30 -1.22 20.58
CA LEU A 503 -8.29 -0.20 20.95
C LEU A 503 -8.53 1.14 20.25
N ASN A 504 -9.07 1.14 19.02
CA ASN A 504 -9.40 2.37 18.28
C ASN A 504 -10.47 3.21 18.97
N ARG A 505 -11.48 2.55 19.53
CA ARG A 505 -12.53 3.23 20.28
C ARG A 505 -12.01 3.78 21.60
N LEU A 506 -11.10 3.05 22.24
CA LEU A 506 -10.57 3.34 23.57
C LEU A 506 -9.59 4.52 23.62
N PHE A 507 -8.63 4.59 22.69
CA PHE A 507 -7.58 5.62 22.72
C PHE A 507 -7.98 6.90 21.98
N ILE A 508 -7.58 8.07 22.51
CA ILE A 508 -7.94 9.38 21.97
C ILE A 508 -7.19 9.69 20.66
N SER A 509 -5.90 9.35 20.59
CA SER A 509 -5.02 9.66 19.45
C SER A 509 -3.81 8.73 19.43
N ARG A 510 -2.97 8.83 18.38
CA ARG A 510 -1.74 8.03 18.21
C ARG A 510 -1.98 6.52 18.25
N GLN A 511 -3.02 6.10 17.56
CA GLN A 511 -3.55 4.73 17.58
C GLN A 511 -2.47 3.66 17.36
N ARG A 512 -1.66 3.80 16.31
CA ARG A 512 -0.58 2.87 15.97
C ARG A 512 0.46 2.75 17.07
N THR A 513 0.89 3.88 17.65
CA THR A 513 1.83 3.91 18.76
C THR A 513 1.25 3.24 20.00
N ASN A 514 -0.02 3.48 20.30
CA ASN A 514 -0.65 2.89 21.47
C ASN A 514 -0.79 1.37 21.34
N GLU A 515 -1.23 0.90 20.18
CA GLU A 515 -1.29 -0.52 19.85
C GLU A 515 0.07 -1.20 19.98
N MET A 516 1.13 -0.62 19.41
CA MET A 516 2.49 -1.14 19.54
C MET A 516 2.90 -1.34 21.01
N VAL A 517 2.64 -0.35 21.86
CA VAL A 517 2.95 -0.43 23.28
C VAL A 517 2.13 -1.54 23.95
N VAL A 518 0.82 -1.61 23.72
CA VAL A 518 -0.04 -2.69 24.27
C VAL A 518 0.50 -4.06 23.87
N TYR A 519 0.78 -4.27 22.58
CA TYR A 519 1.25 -5.56 22.07
C TYR A 519 2.60 -5.95 22.67
N TYR A 520 3.54 -4.99 22.78
CA TYR A 520 4.85 -5.24 23.38
C TYR A 520 4.76 -5.60 24.86
N LEU A 521 3.97 -4.83 25.62
CA LEU A 521 3.75 -5.05 27.04
C LEU A 521 3.10 -6.41 27.29
N LEU A 522 2.08 -6.78 26.51
CA LEU A 522 1.43 -8.08 26.61
C LEU A 522 2.42 -9.22 26.30
N PHE A 523 3.17 -9.11 25.20
CA PHE A 523 4.19 -10.09 24.82
C PHE A 523 5.20 -10.36 25.93
N LYS A 524 5.75 -9.31 26.56
CA LYS A 524 6.73 -9.43 27.64
C LYS A 524 6.16 -10.05 28.91
N ASN A 525 4.95 -9.67 29.29
CA ASN A 525 4.30 -10.21 30.49
C ASN A 525 3.86 -11.66 30.29
N LEU A 526 3.33 -12.02 29.10
CA LEU A 526 3.01 -13.42 28.76
C LEU A 526 4.26 -14.32 28.78
N LYS A 527 5.41 -13.83 28.30
CA LYS A 527 6.69 -14.56 28.45
C LYS A 527 7.11 -14.76 29.90
N THR A 528 6.82 -13.78 30.77
CA THR A 528 7.09 -13.92 32.21
C THR A 528 6.20 -15.00 32.82
N ILE A 529 4.91 -15.02 32.47
CA ILE A 529 3.97 -16.07 32.92
C ILE A 529 4.45 -17.45 32.45
N GLN A 530 4.88 -17.57 31.18
CA GLN A 530 5.44 -18.82 30.66
C GLN A 530 6.64 -19.32 31.47
N ALA A 531 7.57 -18.41 31.81
CA ALA A 531 8.75 -18.77 32.60
C ALA A 531 8.37 -19.23 34.03
N ARG A 532 7.39 -18.57 34.67
CA ARG A 532 6.89 -18.96 36.00
C ARG A 532 6.29 -20.36 35.98
N ASN A 533 5.39 -20.64 35.03
CA ASN A 533 4.75 -21.96 34.92
C ASN A 533 5.77 -23.08 34.67
N GLN A 534 6.86 -22.80 33.93
CA GLN A 534 7.95 -23.76 33.72
C GLN A 534 8.77 -24.01 35.00
N HIS A 535 9.02 -22.97 35.81
CA HIS A 535 9.71 -23.12 37.08
C HIS A 535 8.88 -23.90 38.11
N GLU A 536 7.58 -23.66 38.19
CA GLU A 536 6.67 -24.41 39.07
C GLU A 536 6.60 -25.89 38.66
N PHE A 537 6.45 -26.17 37.36
CA PHE A 537 6.44 -27.55 36.84
C PHE A 537 7.75 -28.32 37.12
N ASN A 538 8.90 -27.65 37.07
CA ASN A 538 10.21 -28.26 37.36
C ASN A 538 10.50 -28.41 38.87
N HIS A 539 9.66 -27.83 39.75
CA HIS A 539 9.78 -27.98 41.20
C HIS A 539 8.79 -29.01 41.77
N GLU A 540 7.70 -29.30 41.06
CA GLU A 540 6.72 -30.35 41.41
C GLU A 540 7.10 -31.76 40.87
N HIS A 541 8.07 -31.83 39.96
CA HIS A 541 8.67 -33.06 39.43
C HIS A 541 10.14 -33.15 39.85
#